data_AF-A0A3N1HLJ1-F1
#
_entry.id   AF-A0A3N1HLJ1-F1
#
_cell.length_a   1.000
_cell.length_b   1.000
_cell.length_c   1.000
_cell.angle_alpha   90.00
_cell.angle_beta   90.00
_cell.angle_gamma   90.00
#
_symmetry.space_group_name_H-M   'P 1'
#
loop_
_entity.id
_entity.type
_entity.pdbx_description
1 polymer ?
#
loop_
_entity_poly.entity_id
_entity_poly.type
_entity_poly.pdbx_seq_one_letter_code
_entity_poly.pdbx_strand_id
1 'polypeptide(L)'
;MRTAARAPLATALVAPLLLLAACSGSQETGTEIDPSVQSEAPTYEVVSEEPGDDGETDVTVSVGEVPTEEALRGIATELREERGDGVYDLEVVCDEGGEDIAELRWATGDAALAESGLEEGQVEADVDTDATCGADG
;
A
#
# COMPACT_ATOMS: atom_id res chain seq x y z
N MET A 1 26.14 56.25 0.90
CA MET A 1 26.29 57.00 2.17
C MET A 1 25.10 56.74 3.06
N ARG A 2 25.27 55.94 4.12
CA ARG A 2 24.81 56.18 5.51
C ARG A 2 24.98 54.90 6.33
N THR A 3 26.01 54.99 7.16
CA THR A 3 26.44 54.16 8.28
C THR A 3 25.34 53.91 9.30
N ALA A 4 25.36 52.73 9.94
CA ALA A 4 25.08 52.60 11.38
C ALA A 4 25.63 51.26 11.90
N ALA A 5 26.85 51.31 12.41
CA ALA A 5 27.35 50.36 13.40
C ALA A 5 26.61 50.56 14.74
N ARG A 6 26.41 49.49 15.51
CA ARG A 6 26.36 49.51 16.98
C ARG A 6 26.24 48.09 17.55
N ALA A 7 27.37 47.58 18.06
CA ALA A 7 27.36 46.79 19.29
C ALA A 7 27.46 47.77 20.47
N PRO A 8 26.85 47.46 21.63
CA PRO A 8 27.72 47.20 22.79
C PRO A 8 27.15 46.21 23.84
N LEU A 9 28.09 45.59 24.56
CA LEU A 9 28.11 45.23 26.01
C LEU A 9 26.86 44.57 26.64
N ALA A 10 26.92 43.30 27.04
CA ALA A 10 27.59 42.75 28.23
C ALA A 10 26.80 42.90 29.57
N THR A 11 26.50 41.73 30.15
CA THR A 11 26.46 41.39 31.58
C THR A 11 25.22 41.74 32.41
N ALA A 12 24.45 40.70 32.80
CA ALA A 12 24.00 40.44 34.18
C ALA A 12 23.28 39.06 34.21
N LEU A 13 23.92 37.97 34.64
CA LEU A 13 23.86 37.43 36.00
C LEU A 13 22.43 37.29 36.57
N VAL A 14 21.83 36.10 36.38
CA VAL A 14 21.03 35.42 37.42
C VAL A 14 21.28 33.91 37.29
N ALA A 15 22.15 33.38 38.14
CA ALA A 15 22.05 32.01 38.64
C ALA A 15 21.39 32.10 40.03
N PRO A 16 21.01 31.02 40.73
CA PRO A 16 20.82 29.61 40.34
C PRO A 16 19.49 29.05 40.92
N LEU A 17 19.33 27.73 40.85
CA LEU A 17 18.68 26.81 41.82
C LEU A 17 17.46 26.03 41.34
N LEU A 18 17.74 24.73 41.18
CA LEU A 18 16.94 23.57 41.58
C LEU A 18 15.61 23.39 40.83
N LEU A 19 15.48 22.25 40.15
CA LEU A 19 14.59 21.15 40.58
C LEU A 19 14.78 19.93 39.66
N LEU A 20 15.04 18.81 40.32
CA LEU A 20 14.72 17.42 40.01
C LEU A 20 15.00 16.82 38.62
N ALA A 21 15.74 15.72 38.69
CA ALA A 21 15.64 14.60 37.77
C ALA A 21 14.17 14.19 37.54
N ALA A 22 13.79 14.13 36.27
CA ALA A 22 12.83 13.17 35.77
C ALA A 22 13.22 12.85 34.32
N CYS A 23 13.99 11.77 34.16
CA CYS A 23 13.91 10.98 32.94
C CYS A 23 12.46 10.47 32.84
N SER A 24 11.67 11.11 32.01
CA SER A 24 10.53 10.52 31.32
C SER A 24 10.10 11.57 30.33
N GLY A 25 10.72 11.51 29.14
CA GLY A 25 10.15 12.15 27.98
C GLY A 25 8.77 11.54 27.78
N SER A 26 7.75 12.29 28.15
CA SER A 26 6.44 12.18 27.56
C SER A 26 6.59 12.53 26.08
N GLN A 27 6.81 11.52 25.25
CA GLN A 27 6.19 11.48 23.93
C GLN A 27 5.10 10.43 24.13
N GLU A 28 3.93 10.93 24.48
CA GLU A 28 2.81 10.95 23.54
C GLU A 28 2.53 9.53 23.10
N THR A 29 1.39 9.03 23.56
CA THR A 29 0.72 7.81 23.10
C THR A 29 0.43 7.92 21.59
N GLY A 30 1.47 8.00 20.77
CA GLY A 30 1.43 7.55 19.42
C GLY A 30 1.41 6.04 19.54
N THR A 31 0.32 5.43 19.11
CA THR A 31 0.34 4.03 18.69
C THR A 31 1.61 3.86 17.85
N GLU A 32 2.64 3.26 18.42
CA GLU A 32 3.77 2.74 17.69
C GLU A 32 3.13 1.67 16.82
N ILE A 33 2.75 2.07 15.59
CA ILE A 33 2.45 1.12 14.54
C ILE A 33 3.79 0.46 14.31
N ASP A 34 4.00 -0.66 14.99
CA ASP A 34 5.15 -1.49 14.79
C ASP A 34 5.21 -1.78 13.29
N PRO A 35 6.25 -1.32 12.56
CA PRO A 35 6.33 -1.50 11.12
C PRO A 35 6.48 -2.98 10.73
N SER A 36 6.58 -3.88 11.71
CA SER A 36 6.53 -5.33 11.52
C SER A 36 5.10 -5.89 11.50
N VAL A 37 4.07 -5.05 11.67
CA VAL A 37 2.66 -5.37 11.35
C VAL A 37 2.26 -4.78 10.00
N GLN A 38 3.24 -4.45 9.15
CA GLN A 38 3.00 -4.53 7.71
C GLN A 38 2.83 -6.02 7.45
N SER A 39 1.57 -6.48 7.35
CA SER A 39 1.27 -7.78 6.75
C SER A 39 2.04 -7.80 5.44
N GLU A 40 3.15 -8.53 5.39
CA GLU A 40 3.96 -8.66 4.20
C GLU A 40 2.99 -9.10 3.10
N ALA A 41 2.85 -8.29 2.05
CA ALA A 41 2.00 -8.66 0.92
C ALA A 41 2.43 -10.06 0.46
N PRO A 42 1.48 -10.94 0.14
CA PRO A 42 1.80 -12.30 -0.29
C PRO A 42 2.79 -12.20 -1.45
N THR A 43 3.79 -13.08 -1.49
CA THR A 43 4.70 -13.10 -2.63
C THR A 43 3.92 -13.55 -3.86
N TYR A 44 3.88 -12.69 -4.89
CA TYR A 44 3.26 -12.97 -6.17
C TYR A 44 4.24 -12.68 -7.31
N GLU A 45 4.00 -13.30 -8.46
CA GLU A 45 4.70 -13.00 -9.72
C GLU A 45 3.66 -12.65 -10.79
N VAL A 46 3.86 -11.54 -11.51
CA VAL A 46 3.04 -11.21 -12.69
C VAL A 46 3.47 -12.12 -13.84
N VAL A 47 2.59 -13.05 -14.21
CA VAL A 47 2.82 -14.07 -15.24
C VAL A 47 2.43 -13.54 -16.62
N SER A 48 1.32 -12.79 -16.68
CA SER A 48 0.79 -12.24 -17.92
C SER A 48 0.26 -10.83 -17.71
N GLU A 49 0.35 -10.03 -18.77
CA GLU A 49 -0.34 -8.75 -18.88
C GLU A 49 -0.65 -8.49 -20.35
N GLU A 50 -1.92 -8.45 -20.69
CA GLU A 50 -2.39 -8.28 -22.07
C GLU A 50 -3.62 -7.37 -22.15
N PRO A 51 -3.82 -6.68 -23.28
CA PRO A 51 -5.04 -5.91 -23.49
C PRO A 51 -6.23 -6.87 -23.66
N GLY A 52 -7.23 -6.72 -22.81
CA GLY A 52 -8.45 -7.50 -22.84
C GLY A 52 -9.41 -7.11 -23.96
N ASP A 53 -10.34 -8.01 -24.24
CA ASP A 53 -11.29 -7.90 -25.36
C ASP A 53 -12.24 -6.70 -25.22
N ASP A 54 -12.58 -6.29 -23.99
CA ASP A 54 -13.51 -5.21 -23.68
C ASP A 54 -12.83 -3.88 -23.35
N GLY A 55 -11.52 -3.76 -23.61
CA GLY A 55 -10.74 -2.54 -23.39
C GLY A 55 -10.19 -2.38 -21.97
N GLU A 56 -10.36 -3.41 -21.14
CA GLU A 56 -9.60 -3.59 -19.91
C GLU A 56 -8.21 -4.15 -20.16
N THR A 57 -7.37 -4.14 -19.14
CA THR A 57 -6.07 -4.83 -19.14
C THR A 57 -6.18 -6.05 -18.25
N ASP A 58 -6.02 -7.23 -18.83
CA ASP A 58 -6.01 -8.49 -18.10
C ASP A 58 -4.60 -8.70 -17.55
N VAL A 59 -4.52 -8.95 -16.25
CA VAL A 59 -3.28 -9.20 -15.52
C VAL A 59 -3.42 -10.55 -14.84
N THR A 60 -2.52 -11.48 -15.11
CA THR A 60 -2.49 -12.76 -14.38
C THR A 60 -1.30 -12.75 -13.42
N VAL A 61 -1.56 -13.02 -12.14
CA VAL A 61 -0.51 -13.23 -11.14
C VAL A 61 -0.55 -14.65 -10.59
N SER A 62 0.63 -15.23 -10.38
CA SER A 62 0.76 -16.52 -9.69
C SER A 62 1.17 -16.31 -8.24
N VAL A 63 0.56 -17.10 -7.36
CA VAL A 63 0.91 -17.19 -5.93
C VAL A 63 1.25 -18.62 -5.55
N GLY A 64 2.11 -18.79 -4.54
CA GLY A 64 2.51 -20.12 -4.05
C GLY A 64 1.56 -20.73 -3.01
N GLU A 65 0.71 -19.92 -2.38
CA GLU A 65 -0.31 -20.34 -1.41
C GLU A 65 -1.55 -19.45 -1.59
N VAL A 66 -2.73 -19.93 -1.17
CA VAL A 66 -3.98 -19.15 -1.28
C VAL A 66 -3.92 -17.96 -0.31
N PRO A 67 -3.85 -16.72 -0.81
CA PRO A 67 -3.83 -15.54 0.03
C PRO A 67 -5.20 -15.29 0.66
N THR A 68 -5.23 -14.52 1.75
CA THR A 68 -6.49 -13.99 2.29
C THR A 68 -7.06 -12.91 1.38
N GLU A 69 -8.37 -12.63 1.51
CA GLU A 69 -9.00 -11.51 0.80
C GLU A 69 -8.29 -10.15 1.07
N GLU A 70 -7.82 -9.92 2.29
CA GLU A 70 -7.06 -8.72 2.65
C GLU A 70 -5.71 -8.65 1.91
N ALA A 71 -5.04 -9.78 1.77
CA ALA A 71 -3.78 -9.90 1.04
C ALA A 71 -3.98 -9.70 -0.48
N LEU A 72 -5.06 -10.24 -1.05
CA LEU A 72 -5.46 -10.02 -2.44
C LEU A 72 -5.73 -8.54 -2.75
N ARG A 73 -6.48 -7.85 -1.87
CA ARG A 73 -6.68 -6.40 -1.99
C ARG A 73 -5.36 -5.63 -1.89
N GLY A 74 -4.40 -6.13 -1.13
CA GLY A 74 -3.03 -5.62 -1.08
C GLY A 74 -2.36 -5.67 -2.44
N ILE A 75 -2.36 -6.84 -3.10
CA ILE A 75 -1.81 -7.04 -4.45
C ILE A 75 -2.46 -6.05 -5.44
N ALA A 76 -3.79 -6.00 -5.48
CA ALA A 76 -4.51 -5.09 -6.39
C ALA A 76 -4.18 -3.61 -6.11
N THR A 77 -3.96 -3.23 -4.85
CA THR A 77 -3.56 -1.87 -4.49
C THR A 77 -2.15 -1.56 -5.00
N GLU A 78 -1.18 -2.46 -4.79
CA GLU A 78 0.18 -2.28 -5.27
C GLU A 78 0.21 -2.18 -6.81
N LEU A 79 -0.45 -3.10 -7.50
CA LEU A 79 -0.58 -3.07 -8.95
C LEU A 79 -1.25 -1.77 -9.41
N ARG A 80 -2.33 -1.33 -8.75
CA ARG A 80 -2.98 -0.07 -9.07
C ARG A 80 -2.05 1.15 -8.93
N GLU A 81 -1.14 1.16 -7.96
CA GLU A 81 -0.16 2.25 -7.79
C GLU A 81 0.97 2.20 -8.83
N GLU A 82 1.34 1.00 -9.27
CA GLU A 82 2.32 0.80 -10.34
C GLU A 82 1.73 1.05 -11.74
N ARG A 83 0.44 0.78 -11.91
CA ARG A 83 -0.29 0.88 -13.17
C ARG A 83 -0.99 2.24 -13.30
N GLY A 84 -1.14 2.70 -14.53
CA GLY A 84 -1.72 4.02 -14.83
C GLY A 84 -3.25 4.01 -14.84
N ASP A 85 -3.83 5.06 -15.40
CA ASP A 85 -5.26 5.13 -15.67
C ASP A 85 -5.73 4.00 -16.60
N GLY A 86 -6.84 3.34 -16.27
CA GLY A 86 -7.37 2.18 -17.00
C GLY A 86 -8.34 1.36 -16.16
N VAL A 87 -9.04 0.43 -16.82
CA VAL A 87 -9.77 -0.66 -16.16
C VAL A 87 -8.86 -1.88 -16.19
N TYR A 88 -8.73 -2.56 -15.06
CA TYR A 88 -7.87 -3.72 -14.90
C TYR A 88 -8.67 -4.86 -14.32
N ASP A 89 -8.44 -6.03 -14.88
CA ASP A 89 -8.92 -7.30 -14.36
C ASP A 89 -7.68 -8.12 -13.96
N LEU A 90 -7.69 -8.65 -12.74
CA LEU A 90 -6.59 -9.37 -12.15
C LEU A 90 -7.05 -10.77 -11.81
N GLU A 91 -6.55 -11.71 -12.59
CA GLU A 91 -6.67 -13.13 -12.34
C GLU A 91 -5.52 -13.57 -11.41
N VAL A 92 -5.87 -14.21 -10.31
CA VAL A 92 -4.91 -14.81 -9.39
C VAL A 92 -5.00 -16.31 -9.52
N VAL A 93 -3.86 -16.96 -9.81
CA VAL A 93 -3.76 -18.40 -10.01
C VAL A 93 -2.76 -19.03 -9.04
N CYS A 94 -2.95 -20.31 -8.75
CA CYS A 94 -1.92 -21.10 -8.06
C CYS A 94 -0.79 -21.47 -9.02
N ASP A 95 0.45 -21.05 -8.75
CA ASP A 95 1.62 -21.33 -9.63
C ASP A 95 1.36 -20.99 -11.12
N GLU A 96 2.36 -21.19 -12.00
CA GLU A 96 2.16 -20.94 -13.44
C GLU A 96 1.21 -21.99 -14.05
N GLY A 97 -0.02 -21.59 -14.38
CA GLY A 97 -1.03 -22.41 -15.06
C GLY A 97 -1.87 -23.33 -14.17
N GLY A 98 -1.95 -23.03 -12.86
CA GLY A 98 -2.90 -23.70 -11.97
C GLY A 98 -4.32 -23.12 -12.03
N GLU A 99 -5.15 -23.55 -11.08
CA GLU A 99 -6.55 -23.12 -10.97
C GLU A 99 -6.64 -21.66 -10.49
N ASP A 100 -7.62 -20.94 -11.02
CA ASP A 100 -8.01 -19.60 -10.59
C ASP A 100 -8.50 -19.64 -9.14
N ILE A 101 -7.99 -18.72 -8.32
CA ILE A 101 -8.33 -18.62 -6.90
C ILE A 101 -9.01 -17.32 -6.54
N ALA A 102 -8.80 -16.28 -7.34
CA ALA A 102 -9.49 -15.01 -7.17
C ALA A 102 -9.46 -14.20 -8.47
N GLU A 103 -10.51 -13.43 -8.69
CA GLU A 103 -10.62 -12.41 -9.73
C GLU A 103 -10.81 -11.05 -9.03
N LEU A 104 -9.97 -10.07 -9.37
CA LEU A 104 -10.07 -8.73 -8.81
C LEU A 104 -10.19 -7.70 -9.92
N ARG A 105 -11.11 -6.77 -9.77
CA ARG A 105 -11.32 -5.69 -10.74
C ARG A 105 -11.16 -4.34 -10.08
N TRP A 106 -10.39 -3.45 -10.72
CA TRP A 106 -10.32 -2.05 -10.33
C TRP A 106 -10.28 -1.12 -11.54
N ALA A 107 -10.56 0.15 -11.29
CA ALA A 107 -10.40 1.19 -12.29
C ALA A 107 -9.73 2.43 -11.70
N THR A 108 -8.91 3.08 -12.52
CA THR A 108 -8.20 4.31 -12.19
C THR A 108 -8.40 5.34 -13.29
N GLY A 109 -8.73 6.57 -12.89
CA GLY A 109 -8.99 7.69 -13.79
C GLY A 109 -10.49 7.86 -14.13
N ASP A 110 -10.92 9.11 -14.30
CA ASP A 110 -12.33 9.48 -14.47
C ASP A 110 -13.03 8.71 -15.61
N ALA A 111 -12.34 8.50 -16.73
CA ALA A 111 -12.90 7.78 -17.87
C ALA A 111 -13.13 6.30 -17.54
N ALA A 112 -12.12 5.61 -17.00
CA ALA A 112 -12.19 4.20 -16.65
C ALA A 112 -13.23 3.93 -15.55
N LEU A 113 -13.34 4.82 -14.56
CA LEU A 113 -14.36 4.74 -13.52
C LEU A 113 -15.78 4.89 -14.11
N ALA A 114 -15.95 5.79 -15.09
CA ALA A 114 -17.24 5.97 -15.75
C ALA A 114 -17.63 4.77 -16.64
N GLU A 115 -16.66 4.09 -17.25
CA GLU A 115 -16.91 2.92 -18.11
C GLU A 115 -17.13 1.64 -17.29
N SER A 116 -16.32 1.40 -16.27
CA SER A 116 -16.46 0.24 -15.37
C SER A 116 -17.64 0.36 -14.41
N GLY A 117 -18.04 1.59 -14.07
CA GLY A 117 -19.04 1.84 -13.02
C GLY A 117 -18.49 1.74 -11.60
N LEU A 118 -17.17 1.61 -11.45
CA LEU A 118 -16.47 1.56 -10.16
C LEU A 118 -16.27 2.95 -9.57
N GLU A 119 -16.18 3.01 -8.24
CA GLU A 119 -15.79 4.21 -7.50
C GLU A 119 -14.26 4.32 -7.37
N GLU A 120 -13.75 5.54 -7.21
CA GLU A 120 -12.31 5.75 -7.06
C GLU A 120 -11.76 5.00 -5.84
N GLY A 121 -10.83 4.08 -6.09
CA GLY A 121 -10.24 3.23 -5.05
C GLY A 121 -11.11 2.04 -4.63
N GLN A 122 -12.22 1.80 -5.32
CA GLN A 122 -12.95 0.53 -5.21
C GLN A 122 -12.16 -0.59 -5.88
N VAL A 123 -12.11 -1.74 -5.20
CA VAL A 123 -11.64 -3.01 -5.75
C VAL A 123 -12.76 -4.01 -5.54
N GLU A 124 -13.31 -4.54 -6.63
CA GLU A 124 -14.18 -5.71 -6.59
C GLU A 124 -13.29 -6.95 -6.53
N ALA A 125 -13.60 -7.88 -5.64
CA ALA A 125 -12.85 -9.11 -5.49
C ALA A 125 -13.84 -10.26 -5.37
N ASP A 126 -13.73 -11.22 -6.27
CA ASP A 126 -14.35 -12.54 -6.18
C ASP A 126 -13.25 -13.51 -5.77
N VAL A 127 -13.41 -14.16 -4.62
CA VAL A 127 -12.40 -15.07 -4.06
C VAL A 127 -13.01 -16.44 -3.97
N ASP A 128 -12.39 -17.42 -4.61
CA ASP A 128 -12.79 -18.81 -4.47
C ASP A 128 -12.30 -19.33 -3.11
N THR A 129 -13.24 -19.49 -2.18
CA THR A 129 -12.92 -19.91 -0.81
C THR A 129 -12.63 -21.40 -0.68
N ASP A 130 -12.90 -22.18 -1.73
CA ASP A 130 -12.68 -23.62 -1.79
C ASP A 130 -11.36 -23.97 -2.50
N ALA A 131 -10.71 -22.98 -3.13
CA ALA A 131 -9.44 -23.10 -3.80
C ALA A 131 -8.31 -23.52 -2.85
N THR A 132 -7.38 -24.30 -3.39
CA THR A 132 -6.20 -24.77 -2.68
C THR A 132 -4.96 -24.68 -3.57
N CYS A 133 -4.05 -23.78 -3.26
CA CYS A 133 -2.70 -23.72 -3.83
C CYS A 133 -1.75 -24.57 -3.01
N GLY A 134 -0.87 -25.31 -3.68
CA GLY A 134 0.06 -26.22 -3.03
C GLY A 134 -0.64 -27.45 -2.45
N ALA A 135 -0.71 -28.51 -3.25
CA ALA A 135 -0.73 -29.85 -2.67
C ALA A 135 0.73 -30.30 -2.54
N ASP A 136 1.10 -30.90 -1.42
CA ASP A 136 2.22 -31.83 -1.33
C ASP A 136 2.42 -32.59 -2.66
N GLY A 137 3.55 -32.34 -3.33
CA GLY A 137 4.04 -33.08 -4.49
C GLY A 137 5.40 -33.69 -4.21
#